data_AF-A0A023FQE5-F1
#
_entry.id   AF-A0A023FQE5-F1
#
_cell.length_a   1.000
_cell.length_b   1.000
_cell.length_c   1.000
_cell.angle_alpha   90.00
_cell.angle_beta   90.00
_cell.angle_gamma   90.00
#
_symmetry.space_group_name_H-M   'P 1'
#
loop_
_entity.id
_entity.type
_entity.pdbx_description
1 polymer ?
#
loop_
_entity_poly.entity_id
_entity_poly.type
_entity_poly.pdbx_seq_one_letter_code
_entity_poly.pdbx_strand_id
1 'polypeptide(L)'
;MLLVFAVAAGVFISMGLGVPTSTSQDSVCRDPKTVVQAPNRKIIVPRIAPNCTCTLEGGKQANYPDGTLCFGQEGRRREIGNCSNGACVLARSKFGCAGKNGTEEGSTIDRDLCIFHCEEGKEWAFLPDGAPCVNKDNGDAEAKNGTCKHRPHRDRADQNETVCFPNDQLHLVGC
;
A
#
# COMPACT_ATOMS: atom_id res chain seq x y z
N MET A 1 63.92 -17.04 -25.26
CA MET A 1 62.70 -16.20 -25.28
C MET A 1 61.82 -16.65 -24.12
N LEU A 2 61.59 -15.78 -23.14
CA LEU A 2 60.71 -16.03 -22.00
C LEU A 2 59.25 -15.91 -22.43
N LEU A 3 58.45 -16.95 -22.23
CA LEU A 3 56.99 -16.92 -22.40
C LEU A 3 56.36 -16.65 -21.03
N VAL A 4 55.86 -15.43 -20.87
CA VAL A 4 55.13 -14.97 -19.67
C VAL A 4 53.68 -15.42 -19.80
N PHE A 5 53.23 -16.33 -18.94
CA PHE A 5 51.81 -16.66 -18.78
C PHE A 5 51.14 -15.61 -17.88
N ALA A 6 50.37 -14.71 -18.47
CA ALA A 6 49.52 -13.77 -17.75
C ALA A 6 48.27 -14.50 -17.23
N VAL A 7 48.16 -14.67 -15.92
CA VAL A 7 46.93 -15.13 -15.25
C VAL A 7 45.99 -13.93 -15.12
N ALA A 8 44.99 -13.85 -16.01
CA ALA A 8 43.91 -12.88 -15.88
C ALA A 8 42.98 -13.33 -14.73
N ALA A 9 43.14 -12.71 -13.55
CA ALA A 9 42.18 -12.83 -12.47
C ALA A 9 40.88 -12.11 -12.89
N GLY A 10 39.87 -12.91 -13.26
CA GLY A 10 38.53 -12.41 -13.51
C GLY A 10 37.91 -11.90 -12.22
N VAL A 11 37.82 -10.58 -12.06
CA VAL A 11 37.08 -9.95 -10.98
C VAL A 11 35.59 -10.09 -11.31
N PHE A 12 34.93 -11.06 -10.67
CA PHE A 12 33.47 -11.11 -10.65
C PHE A 12 32.96 -9.98 -9.76
N ILE A 13 32.61 -8.84 -10.36
CA ILE A 13 31.86 -7.79 -9.68
C ILE A 13 30.42 -8.30 -9.55
N SER A 14 30.14 -8.97 -8.43
CA SER A 14 28.78 -9.20 -8.00
C SER A 14 28.18 -7.83 -7.63
N MET A 15 27.46 -7.22 -8.57
CA MET A 15 26.50 -6.16 -8.24
C MET A 15 25.34 -6.82 -7.51
N GLY A 16 25.55 -7.16 -6.24
CA GLY A 16 24.45 -7.42 -5.32
C GLY A 16 23.64 -6.13 -5.24
N LEU A 17 22.36 -6.19 -5.62
CA LEU A 17 21.38 -5.16 -5.28
C LEU A 17 21.31 -5.07 -3.75
N GLY A 18 22.20 -4.27 -3.17
CA GLY A 18 22.18 -3.93 -1.76
C GLY A 18 20.90 -3.16 -1.48
N VAL A 19 19.99 -3.80 -0.76
CA VAL A 19 18.88 -3.11 -0.09
C VAL A 19 19.51 -1.98 0.73
N PRO A 20 19.13 -0.71 0.53
CA PRO A 20 19.67 0.39 1.31
C PRO A 20 19.15 0.27 2.74
N THR A 21 19.84 -0.49 3.58
CA THR A 21 19.65 -0.47 5.04
C THR A 21 20.16 0.88 5.53
N SER A 22 19.24 1.70 6.06
CA SER A 22 19.56 3.00 6.64
C SER A 22 20.48 2.82 7.85
N THR A 23 21.68 3.39 7.81
CA THR A 23 22.55 3.53 8.98
C THR A 23 22.01 4.65 9.88
N SER A 24 21.35 4.30 10.99
CA SER A 24 20.98 5.26 12.04
C SER A 24 22.03 5.30 13.15
N GLN A 25 22.39 6.51 13.62
CA GLN A 25 23.33 6.77 14.74
C GLN A 25 22.78 6.38 16.12
N ASP A 26 21.56 5.85 16.20
CA ASP A 26 20.89 5.53 17.45
C ASP A 26 21.03 4.04 17.77
N SER A 27 21.05 3.68 19.06
CA SER A 27 21.05 2.29 19.54
C SER A 27 19.73 1.54 19.25
N VAL A 28 18.78 2.19 18.58
CA VAL A 28 17.44 1.71 18.27
C VAL A 28 17.06 2.16 16.85
N CYS A 29 16.38 1.28 16.12
CA CYS A 29 15.77 1.63 14.84
C CYS A 29 14.71 2.72 15.04
N ARG A 30 14.88 3.89 14.43
CA ARG A 30 13.83 4.93 14.42
C ARG A 30 12.91 4.73 13.23
N ASP A 31 11.63 5.08 13.39
CA ASP A 31 10.68 5.06 12.28
C ASP A 31 11.23 5.82 11.07
N PRO A 32 11.22 5.21 9.88
CA PRO A 32 11.75 5.82 8.69
C PRO A 32 10.88 7.03 8.33
N LYS A 33 11.53 8.18 8.11
CA LYS A 33 10.85 9.45 7.80
C LYS A 33 11.69 10.30 6.85
N THR A 34 11.01 11.06 5.99
CA THR A 34 11.62 12.17 5.25
C THR A 34 11.30 13.46 5.97
N VAL A 35 12.30 14.28 6.23
CA VAL A 35 12.06 15.66 6.67
C VAL A 35 12.21 16.57 5.47
N VAL A 36 11.10 17.16 5.03
CA VAL A 36 11.09 18.17 3.97
C VAL A 36 11.08 19.55 4.62
N GLN A 37 12.03 20.39 4.24
CA GLN A 37 12.08 21.78 4.69
C GLN A 37 11.16 22.63 3.82
N ALA A 38 10.14 23.22 4.44
CA ALA A 38 9.35 24.30 3.85
C ALA A 38 9.77 25.63 4.49
N PRO A 39 9.56 26.79 3.83
CA PRO A 39 10.10 28.08 4.26
C PRO A 39 9.90 28.43 5.74
N ASN A 40 8.77 28.00 6.34
CA ASN A 40 8.43 28.28 7.75
C ASN A 40 8.09 27.01 8.57
N ARG A 41 8.31 25.79 8.06
CA ARG A 41 7.99 24.55 8.79
C ARG A 41 8.78 23.35 8.30
N LYS A 42 9.02 22.40 9.23
CA LYS A 42 9.49 21.06 8.89
C LYS A 42 8.27 20.17 8.64
N ILE A 43 8.20 19.57 7.46
CA ILE A 43 7.18 18.57 7.13
C ILE A 43 7.83 17.20 7.33
N ILE A 44 7.27 16.41 8.24
CA ILE A 44 7.70 15.03 8.46
C ILE A 44 6.79 14.13 7.65
N VAL A 45 7.34 13.46 6.65
CA VAL A 45 6.64 12.47 5.81
C VAL A 45 7.05 11.09 6.31
N PRO A 46 6.13 10.31 6.92
CA PRO A 46 6.38 8.92 7.27
C PRO A 46 6.79 8.13 6.02
N ARG A 47 7.78 7.25 6.15
CA ARG A 47 8.14 6.29 5.11
C ARG A 47 7.73 4.89 5.54
N ILE A 48 7.57 4.02 4.54
CA ILE A 48 7.31 2.59 4.75
C ILE A 48 8.65 1.87 4.75
N ALA A 49 8.92 1.09 5.80
CA ALA A 49 10.13 0.28 5.91
C ALA A 49 10.09 -0.89 4.90
N PRO A 50 11.23 -1.27 4.28
CA PRO A 50 11.27 -2.42 3.37
C PRO A 50 11.03 -3.75 4.09
N ASN A 51 11.35 -3.82 5.38
CA ASN A 51 11.07 -4.92 6.30
C ASN A 51 11.07 -4.37 7.75
N CYS A 52 10.86 -5.23 8.74
CA CYS A 52 10.81 -4.84 10.15
C CYS A 52 12.15 -4.88 10.88
N THR A 53 13.26 -4.90 10.12
CA THR A 53 14.61 -4.94 10.64
C THR A 53 15.41 -3.74 10.15
N CYS A 54 16.35 -3.26 10.96
CA CYS A 54 17.33 -2.27 10.53
C CYS A 54 18.74 -2.67 10.97
N THR A 55 19.75 -2.08 10.34
CA THR A 55 21.15 -2.27 10.70
C THR A 55 21.62 -1.02 11.45
N LEU A 56 21.97 -1.21 12.72
CA LEU A 56 22.55 -0.15 13.55
C LEU A 56 24.03 0.06 13.20
N GLU A 57 24.59 1.15 13.70
CA GLU A 57 26.03 1.39 13.63
C GLU A 57 26.82 0.21 14.24
N GLY A 58 27.89 -0.23 13.57
CA GLY A 58 28.62 -1.44 13.93
C GLY A 58 28.05 -2.74 13.35
N GLY A 59 27.05 -2.68 12.47
CA GLY A 59 26.52 -3.84 11.74
C GLY A 59 25.55 -4.72 12.54
N LYS A 60 25.17 -4.27 13.75
CA LYS A 60 24.23 -4.99 14.59
C LYS A 60 22.82 -4.91 14.01
N GLN A 61 22.17 -6.05 13.82
CA GLN A 61 20.75 -6.09 13.46
C GLN A 61 19.88 -5.72 14.67
N ALA A 62 18.85 -4.94 14.41
CA ALA A 62 17.79 -4.59 15.36
C ALA A 62 16.43 -4.55 14.65
N ASN A 63 15.36 -4.40 15.43
CA ASN A 63 13.99 -4.35 14.91
C ASN A 63 13.43 -2.93 14.98
N TYR A 64 12.62 -2.57 13.99
CA TYR A 64 11.78 -1.38 14.10
C TYR A 64 10.74 -1.57 15.22
N PRO A 65 10.25 -0.47 15.82
CA PRO A 65 9.17 -0.51 16.80
C PRO A 65 7.92 -1.23 16.27
N ASP A 66 7.14 -1.80 17.17
CA ASP A 66 5.82 -2.33 16.81
C ASP A 66 4.92 -1.18 16.31
N GLY A 67 4.19 -1.43 15.23
CA GLY A 67 3.36 -0.42 14.55
C GLY A 67 4.06 0.35 13.43
N THR A 68 5.38 0.21 13.23
CA THR A 68 6.06 0.81 12.07
C THR A 68 5.50 0.23 10.76
N LEU A 69 5.12 1.10 9.81
CA LEU A 69 4.66 0.65 8.49
C LEU A 69 5.78 -0.10 7.76
N CYS A 70 5.45 -1.24 7.19
CA CYS A 70 6.39 -2.11 6.49
C CYS A 70 5.81 -2.67 5.19
N PHE A 71 6.68 -3.02 4.25
CA PHE A 71 6.30 -3.86 3.10
C PHE A 71 6.44 -5.33 3.47
N GLY A 72 5.33 -6.06 3.47
CA GLY A 72 5.29 -7.50 3.60
C GLY A 72 5.03 -8.17 2.25
N GLN A 73 5.07 -9.50 2.23
CA GLN A 73 4.81 -10.30 1.05
C GLN A 73 3.78 -11.39 1.35
N GLU A 74 2.65 -11.37 0.64
CA GLU A 74 1.67 -12.46 0.62
C GLU A 74 1.65 -13.07 -0.78
N GLY A 75 2.24 -14.28 -0.91
CA GLY A 75 2.46 -14.92 -2.21
C GLY A 75 3.34 -14.08 -3.14
N ARG A 76 2.78 -13.63 -4.28
CA ARG A 76 3.47 -12.78 -5.26
C ARG A 76 3.21 -11.27 -5.08
N ARG A 77 2.35 -10.88 -4.12
CA ARG A 77 1.97 -9.48 -3.91
C ARG A 77 2.80 -8.86 -2.79
N ARG A 78 3.24 -7.63 -3.02
CA ARG A 78 3.84 -6.78 -1.99
C ARG A 78 2.72 -5.93 -1.39
N GLU A 79 2.49 -6.07 -0.10
CA GLU A 79 1.42 -5.40 0.62
C GLU A 79 1.99 -4.60 1.78
N ILE A 80 1.22 -3.63 2.27
CA ILE A 80 1.63 -2.80 3.40
C ILE A 80 1.07 -3.43 4.67
N GLY A 81 1.92 -3.60 5.67
CA GLY A 81 1.57 -4.08 6.99
C GLY A 81 2.18 -3.21 8.08
N ASN A 82 2.13 -3.73 9.30
CA ASN A 82 2.75 -3.13 10.47
C ASN A 82 3.77 -4.10 11.08
N CYS A 83 4.86 -3.56 11.61
CA CYS A 83 5.81 -4.36 12.36
C CYS A 83 5.20 -4.86 13.66
N SER A 84 5.41 -6.14 13.94
CA SER A 84 5.13 -6.76 15.23
C SER A 84 6.19 -7.80 15.51
N ASN A 85 6.92 -7.66 16.62
CA ASN A 85 7.99 -8.58 17.03
C ASN A 85 9.05 -8.82 15.93
N GLY A 86 9.40 -7.77 15.17
CA GLY A 86 10.39 -7.86 14.08
C GLY A 86 9.89 -8.51 12.79
N ALA A 87 8.61 -8.87 12.69
CA ALA A 87 7.97 -9.36 11.47
C ALA A 87 6.97 -8.34 10.92
N CYS A 88 6.82 -8.28 9.60
CA CYS A 88 5.80 -7.46 8.96
C CYS A 88 4.46 -8.19 8.92
N VAL A 89 3.51 -7.77 9.75
CA VAL A 89 2.17 -8.33 9.81
C VAL A 89 1.27 -7.55 8.86
N LEU A 90 0.83 -8.22 7.80
CA LEU A 90 -0.07 -7.64 6.80
C LEU A 90 -1.49 -7.49 7.36
N ALA A 91 -2.16 -6.39 7.00
CA ALA A 91 -3.57 -6.21 7.30
C ALA A 91 -4.39 -7.23 6.49
N ARG A 92 -5.06 -8.15 7.19
CA ARG A 92 -5.85 -9.23 6.57
C ARG A 92 -7.23 -8.73 6.13
N SER A 93 -7.31 -7.76 5.23
CA SER A 93 -8.56 -7.50 4.50
C SER A 93 -8.48 -8.19 3.14
N LYS A 94 -9.34 -9.16 2.89
CA LYS A 94 -9.38 -9.91 1.64
C LYS A 94 -10.54 -9.43 0.77
N PHE A 95 -10.28 -9.32 -0.52
CA PHE A 95 -11.36 -9.19 -1.49
C PHE A 95 -12.11 -10.52 -1.56
N GLY A 96 -13.42 -10.49 -1.37
CA GLY A 96 -14.27 -11.66 -1.50
C GLY A 96 -15.49 -11.57 -0.60
N CYS A 97 -16.63 -11.20 -1.17
CA CYS A 97 -17.93 -11.35 -0.53
C CYS A 97 -18.84 -12.15 -1.48
N ALA A 98 -18.52 -13.43 -1.65
CA ALA A 98 -19.10 -14.25 -2.71
C ALA A 98 -20.64 -14.26 -2.65
N GLY A 99 -21.27 -13.83 -3.76
CA GLY A 99 -22.73 -13.79 -3.89
C GLY A 99 -23.43 -12.68 -3.10
N LYS A 100 -22.68 -11.79 -2.42
CA LYS A 100 -23.23 -10.69 -1.63
C LYS A 100 -23.16 -9.37 -2.39
N ASN A 101 -24.01 -8.41 -2.01
CA ASN A 101 -24.08 -7.09 -2.65
C ASN A 101 -24.05 -5.91 -1.65
N GLY A 102 -23.88 -6.18 -0.36
CA GLY A 102 -23.82 -5.17 0.70
C GLY A 102 -25.18 -4.78 1.27
N THR A 103 -26.27 -5.42 0.85
CA THR A 103 -27.61 -5.24 1.44
C THR A 103 -27.92 -6.25 2.53
N GLU A 104 -27.04 -7.22 2.74
CA GLU A 104 -27.20 -8.26 3.75
C GLU A 104 -27.10 -7.70 5.18
N GLU A 105 -27.79 -8.34 6.12
CA GLU A 105 -27.67 -7.99 7.54
C GLU A 105 -26.23 -8.21 8.04
N GLY A 106 -25.68 -7.21 8.73
CA GLY A 106 -24.29 -7.20 9.17
C GLY A 106 -23.29 -6.67 8.14
N SER A 107 -23.73 -6.31 6.93
CA SER A 107 -22.87 -5.60 5.98
C SER A 107 -22.62 -4.17 6.41
N THR A 108 -21.37 -3.73 6.35
CA THR A 108 -20.98 -2.33 6.58
C THR A 108 -20.59 -1.70 5.25
N ILE A 109 -21.28 -0.64 4.84
CA ILE A 109 -21.05 0.03 3.56
C ILE A 109 -20.13 1.24 3.77
N ASP A 110 -19.06 1.30 3.00
CA ASP A 110 -18.25 2.50 2.82
C ASP A 110 -18.73 3.18 1.52
N ARG A 111 -19.53 4.24 1.71
CA ARG A 111 -20.25 4.91 0.63
C ARG A 111 -19.37 5.84 -0.19
N ASP A 112 -18.21 6.23 0.31
CA ASP A 112 -17.26 7.06 -0.41
C ASP A 112 -16.35 6.22 -1.31
N LEU A 113 -16.07 4.97 -0.93
CA LEU A 113 -15.22 4.07 -1.69
C LEU A 113 -15.97 3.09 -2.60
N CYS A 114 -17.32 3.07 -2.58
CA CYS A 114 -18.12 2.06 -3.29
C CYS A 114 -17.73 0.63 -2.90
N ILE A 115 -17.45 0.39 -1.62
CA ILE A 115 -17.17 -0.95 -1.09
C ILE A 115 -18.13 -1.28 0.05
N PHE A 116 -18.26 -2.58 0.31
CA PHE A 116 -18.92 -3.06 1.51
C PHE A 116 -18.09 -4.17 2.15
N HIS A 117 -18.17 -4.26 3.47
CA HIS A 117 -17.62 -5.34 4.27
C HIS A 117 -18.71 -6.35 4.56
N CYS A 118 -18.45 -7.63 4.33
CA CYS A 118 -19.38 -8.72 4.62
C CYS A 118 -18.94 -9.61 5.79
N GLU A 119 -17.72 -9.40 6.27
CA GLU A 119 -17.22 -9.80 7.57
C GLU A 119 -16.44 -8.61 8.14
N GLU A 120 -16.72 -8.22 9.39
CA GLU A 120 -16.14 -7.02 10.03
C GLU A 120 -14.64 -6.85 9.76
N GLY A 121 -14.29 -6.00 8.79
CA GLY A 121 -12.92 -5.68 8.39
C GLY A 121 -12.10 -6.81 7.75
N LYS A 122 -12.64 -8.03 7.59
CA LYS A 122 -11.91 -9.19 7.08
C LYS A 122 -12.13 -9.45 5.60
N GLU A 123 -13.37 -9.28 5.16
CA GLU A 123 -13.77 -9.51 3.77
C GLU A 123 -14.55 -8.31 3.25
N TRP A 124 -14.21 -7.89 2.02
CA TRP A 124 -14.86 -6.78 1.35
C TRP A 124 -15.05 -7.06 -0.14
N ALA A 125 -16.02 -6.37 -0.74
CA ALA A 125 -16.23 -6.35 -2.18
C ALA A 125 -16.75 -4.98 -2.62
N PHE A 126 -16.75 -4.73 -3.94
CA PHE A 126 -17.30 -3.52 -4.51
C PHE A 126 -18.83 -3.56 -4.49
N LEU A 127 -19.45 -2.41 -4.23
CA LEU A 127 -20.88 -2.22 -4.43
C LEU A 127 -21.22 -2.38 -5.92
N PRO A 128 -22.43 -2.89 -6.24
CA PRO A 128 -22.85 -3.07 -7.62
C PRO A 128 -22.99 -1.73 -8.36
N ASP A 129 -22.87 -1.78 -9.69
CA ASP A 129 -23.17 -0.63 -10.54
C ASP A 129 -24.59 -0.12 -10.26
N GLY A 130 -24.73 1.20 -10.08
CA GLY A 130 -25.99 1.84 -9.75
C GLY A 130 -26.20 2.05 -8.25
N ALA A 131 -25.34 1.51 -7.38
CA ALA A 131 -25.44 1.74 -5.94
C ALA A 131 -25.20 3.23 -5.60
N PRO A 132 -25.96 3.81 -4.66
CA PRO A 132 -25.78 5.20 -4.25
C PRO A 132 -24.49 5.36 -3.44
N CYS A 133 -23.74 6.42 -3.72
CA CYS A 133 -22.48 6.72 -3.07
C CYS A 133 -22.35 8.23 -2.78
N VAL A 134 -21.30 8.62 -2.05
CA VAL A 134 -20.99 10.02 -1.75
C VAL A 134 -19.60 10.33 -2.30
N ASN A 135 -19.54 11.07 -3.41
CA ASN A 135 -18.27 11.47 -4.00
C ASN A 135 -17.68 12.62 -3.17
N LYS A 136 -16.43 12.44 -2.74
CA LYS A 136 -15.66 13.40 -1.93
C LYS A 136 -14.34 13.79 -2.58
N ASP A 137 -14.22 13.65 -3.91
CA ASP A 137 -12.96 13.91 -4.61
C ASP A 137 -12.48 15.37 -4.45
N ASN A 138 -13.42 16.30 -4.24
CA ASN A 138 -13.14 17.71 -3.96
C ASN A 138 -13.06 18.03 -2.45
N GLY A 139 -13.05 17.02 -1.58
CA GLY A 139 -13.04 17.13 -0.13
C GLY A 139 -14.42 17.04 0.53
N ASP A 140 -14.44 16.82 1.84
CA ASP A 140 -15.66 16.56 2.62
C ASP A 140 -16.68 17.70 2.57
N ALA A 141 -16.22 18.96 2.51
CA ALA A 141 -17.09 20.13 2.46
C ALA A 141 -17.85 20.27 1.12
N GLU A 142 -17.37 19.61 0.07
CA GLU A 142 -17.94 19.62 -1.28
C GLU A 142 -18.50 18.23 -1.66
N ALA A 143 -18.84 17.41 -0.67
CA ALA A 143 -19.38 16.08 -0.90
C ALA A 143 -20.63 16.13 -1.79
N LYS A 144 -20.63 15.35 -2.86
CA LYS A 144 -21.74 15.24 -3.82
C LYS A 144 -22.38 13.87 -3.77
N ASN A 145 -23.69 13.82 -3.95
CA ASN A 145 -24.37 12.56 -4.21
C ASN A 145 -23.86 11.97 -5.53
N GLY A 146 -23.54 10.68 -5.49
CA GLY A 146 -23.01 9.97 -6.63
C GLY A 146 -23.64 8.60 -6.80
N THR A 147 -23.17 7.92 -7.84
CA THR A 147 -23.52 6.54 -8.16
C THR A 147 -22.24 5.75 -8.44
N CYS A 148 -22.15 4.55 -7.88
CA CYS A 148 -21.07 3.61 -8.18
C CYS A 148 -21.19 3.15 -9.64
N LYS A 149 -20.13 3.33 -10.42
CA LYS A 149 -20.07 2.96 -11.84
C LYS A 149 -18.75 2.33 -12.20
N HIS A 150 -18.78 1.46 -13.22
CA HIS A 150 -17.58 0.95 -13.86
C HIS A 150 -16.96 1.97 -14.81
N ARG A 151 -15.63 2.03 -14.83
CA ARG A 151 -14.85 2.71 -15.87
C ARG A 151 -14.28 1.66 -16.81
N PRO A 152 -14.80 1.56 -18.05
CA PRO A 152 -14.26 0.66 -19.04
C PRO A 152 -12.74 0.84 -19.18
N HIS A 153 -12.01 -0.28 -19.27
CA HIS A 153 -10.55 -0.33 -19.47
C HIS A 153 -9.66 0.21 -18.34
N ARG A 154 -10.22 0.76 -17.27
CA ARG A 154 -9.44 1.25 -16.12
C ARG A 154 -9.63 0.39 -14.88
N ASP A 155 -10.86 -0.06 -14.66
CA ASP A 155 -11.23 -0.77 -13.45
C ASP A 155 -11.06 -2.27 -13.62
N ARG A 156 -10.85 -2.98 -12.51
CA ARG A 156 -10.68 -4.42 -12.45
C ARG A 156 -11.98 -5.16 -12.77
N ALA A 157 -12.15 -5.48 -14.04
CA ALA A 157 -13.25 -6.29 -14.53
C ALA A 157 -13.33 -7.67 -13.84
N ASP A 158 -12.21 -8.25 -13.40
CA ASP A 158 -12.20 -9.55 -12.69
C ASP A 158 -12.80 -9.47 -11.28
N GLN A 159 -12.97 -8.26 -10.73
CA GLN A 159 -13.49 -8.01 -9.39
C GLN A 159 -14.78 -7.20 -9.38
N ASN A 160 -15.32 -6.86 -10.56
CA ASN A 160 -16.43 -5.92 -10.72
C ASN A 160 -16.19 -4.59 -9.96
N GLU A 161 -14.99 -4.02 -10.10
CA GLU A 161 -14.63 -2.74 -9.47
C GLU A 161 -15.54 -1.61 -9.95
N THR A 162 -16.18 -0.92 -8.99
CA THR A 162 -16.96 0.29 -9.22
C THR A 162 -16.35 1.46 -8.45
N VAL A 163 -16.54 2.67 -8.98
CA VAL A 163 -16.03 3.91 -8.39
C VAL A 163 -17.18 4.90 -8.27
N CYS A 164 -17.15 5.73 -7.23
CA CYS A 164 -18.19 6.71 -6.99
C CYS A 164 -18.09 7.90 -7.95
N PHE A 165 -19.03 8.02 -8.89
CA PHE A 165 -19.13 9.18 -9.77
C PHE A 165 -20.19 10.15 -9.29
N PRO A 166 -19.91 11.46 -9.22
CA PRO A 166 -20.93 12.42 -8.84
C PRO A 166 -22.02 12.46 -9.92
N ASN A 167 -23.28 12.56 -9.50
CA ASN A 167 -24.42 12.35 -10.39
C ASN A 167 -24.49 13.37 -11.55
N ASP A 168 -23.96 14.57 -11.35
CA ASP A 168 -23.84 15.62 -12.37
C ASP A 168 -22.80 15.28 -13.46
N GLN A 169 -21.92 14.30 -13.23
CA GLN A 169 -20.86 13.87 -14.16
C GLN A 169 -21.07 12.46 -14.72
N LEU A 170 -22.20 11.81 -14.44
CA LEU A 170 -22.47 10.45 -14.96
C LEU A 170 -22.46 10.37 -16.49
N HIS A 171 -22.72 11.47 -17.18
CA HIS A 171 -22.65 11.58 -18.63
C HIS A 171 -21.22 11.36 -19.19
N LEU A 172 -20.19 11.42 -18.35
CA LEU A 172 -18.79 11.14 -18.71
C LEU A 172 -18.44 9.65 -18.60
N VAL A 173 -19.34 8.83 -18.05
CA VAL A 173 -19.14 7.42 -17.76
C VAL A 173 -19.84 6.59 -18.82
N GLY A 174 -19.30 6.62 -20.03
CA GLY A 174 -19.82 5.94 -21.22
C GLY A 174 -19.38 6.65 -22.50
N CYS A 175 -18.91 5.89 -23.49
CA CYS A 175 -18.64 6.40 -24.84
C CYS A 175 -19.95 6.57 -25.63
#